data_AF-A0A4P6VTF3-F1
#
_entry.id   AF-A0A4P6VTF3-F1
#
_cell.length_a   1.000
_cell.length_b   1.000
_cell.length_c   1.000
_cell.angle_alpha   90.00
_cell.angle_beta   90.00
_cell.angle_gamma   90.00
#
_symmetry.space_group_name_H-M   'P 1'
#
loop_
_entity.id
_entity.type
_entity.pdbx_description
1 polymer ?
#
loop_
_entity_poly.entity_id
_entity_poly.type
_entity_poly.pdbx_seq_one_letter_code
_entity_poly.pdbx_strand_id
1 'polypeptide(L)'
;MSVLRQVCLIGAIFFSCALSAKSAVDFSIEQNKPCWKIIEQKAPGHCKLQFTRATPSAIAFAPKEEISRAFSRYYATRADFPTSFQQIEFALQFFNYSIDKYPVRDSLNFIRSNNGAAQLSMTIFVSANGGYSFILADTDAHFRQVVDALQHPKAKPATHYHRTIAKLFAE
;
A
#
# COMPACT_ATOMS: atom_id res chain seq x y z
N MET A 1 35.25 -13.58 -59.10
CA MET A 1 33.86 -13.99 -58.76
C MET A 1 33.68 -13.82 -57.27
N SER A 2 33.07 -12.71 -56.86
CA SER A 2 32.84 -12.35 -55.46
C SER A 2 31.33 -12.36 -55.22
N VAL A 3 30.85 -13.23 -54.34
CA VAL A 3 29.43 -13.25 -53.93
C VAL A 3 29.41 -12.98 -52.43
N LEU A 4 29.28 -11.69 -52.11
CA LEU A 4 29.05 -11.16 -50.78
C LEU A 4 27.69 -11.70 -50.29
N ARG A 5 27.69 -12.60 -49.30
CA ARG A 5 26.47 -13.00 -48.60
C ARG A 5 26.05 -11.87 -47.64
N GLN A 6 25.04 -11.11 -48.04
CA GLN A 6 24.30 -10.20 -47.16
C GLN A 6 23.56 -11.02 -46.10
N VAL A 7 24.09 -11.03 -44.88
CA VAL A 7 23.37 -11.49 -43.69
C VAL A 7 22.57 -10.30 -43.17
N CYS A 8 21.27 -10.27 -43.47
CA CYS A 8 20.33 -9.35 -42.84
C CYS A 8 20.20 -9.69 -41.35
N LEU A 9 20.95 -8.99 -40.50
CA LEU A 9 20.65 -8.91 -39.07
C LEU A 9 19.40 -8.05 -38.88
N ILE A 10 18.23 -8.68 -38.81
CA ILE A 10 17.02 -8.05 -38.29
C ILE A 10 17.20 -7.95 -36.77
N GLY A 11 17.75 -6.84 -36.32
CA GLY A 11 17.79 -6.48 -34.91
C GLY A 11 16.37 -6.18 -34.43
N ALA A 12 15.72 -7.17 -33.82
CA ALA A 12 14.47 -6.97 -33.11
C ALA A 12 14.75 -6.11 -31.87
N ILE A 13 14.52 -4.79 -31.99
CA ILE A 13 14.48 -3.88 -30.85
C ILE A 13 13.22 -4.24 -30.04
N PHE A 14 13.41 -5.05 -29.00
CA PHE A 14 12.41 -5.23 -27.94
C PHE A 14 12.24 -3.89 -27.21
N PHE A 15 11.33 -3.05 -27.72
CA PHE A 15 10.76 -1.96 -26.93
C PHE A 15 9.97 -2.58 -25.77
N SER A 16 10.67 -2.79 -24.66
CA SER A 16 10.04 -3.03 -23.37
C SER A 16 9.40 -1.71 -22.95
N CYS A 17 8.19 -1.42 -23.45
CA CYS A 17 7.32 -0.46 -22.83
C CYS A 17 7.03 -0.97 -21.42
N ALA A 18 7.84 -0.56 -20.45
CA ALA A 18 7.47 -0.61 -19.05
C ALA A 18 6.27 0.32 -18.90
N LEU A 19 5.07 -0.24 -19.09
CA LEU A 19 3.84 0.35 -18.60
C LEU A 19 4.01 0.45 -17.09
N SER A 20 4.53 1.59 -16.64
CA SER A 20 4.54 1.95 -15.23
C SER A 20 3.09 1.88 -14.77
N ALA A 21 2.79 0.94 -13.86
CA ALA A 21 1.45 0.87 -13.31
C ALA A 21 1.18 2.19 -12.59
N LYS A 22 0.00 2.76 -12.87
CA LYS A 22 -0.45 3.99 -12.22
C LYS A 22 -0.61 3.71 -10.72
N SER A 23 -0.04 4.58 -9.89
CA SER A 23 -0.17 4.52 -8.43
C SER A 23 -1.61 4.29 -7.99
N ALA A 24 -1.84 3.42 -7.00
CA ALA A 24 -3.17 3.22 -6.43
C ALA A 24 -3.67 4.51 -5.75
N VAL A 25 -2.73 5.30 -5.21
CA VAL A 25 -2.98 6.52 -4.47
C VAL A 25 -1.98 7.63 -4.80
N ASP A 26 -2.41 8.88 -4.69
CA ASP A 26 -1.54 10.05 -4.81
C ASP A 26 -1.52 10.83 -3.49
N PHE A 27 -0.33 10.97 -2.91
CA PHE A 27 -0.06 11.73 -1.70
C PHE A 27 0.43 13.13 -2.07
N SER A 28 -0.49 14.09 -2.18
CA SER A 28 -0.15 15.48 -2.51
C SER A 28 0.88 16.07 -1.54
N ILE A 29 2.01 16.54 -2.06
CA ILE A 29 3.07 17.15 -1.25
C ILE A 29 2.54 18.38 -0.50
N GLU A 30 1.78 19.24 -1.17
CA GLU A 30 1.25 20.47 -0.59
C GLU A 30 0.25 20.21 0.52
N GLN A 31 -0.71 19.29 0.32
CA GLN A 31 -1.69 18.94 1.36
C GLN A 31 -1.04 18.30 2.58
N ASN A 32 0.04 17.55 2.37
CA ASN A 32 0.73 16.80 3.41
C ASN A 32 1.94 17.51 4.02
N LYS A 33 2.24 18.75 3.62
CA LYS A 33 3.37 19.54 4.12
C LYS A 33 3.46 19.58 5.67
N PRO A 34 2.37 19.76 6.43
CA PRO A 34 2.43 19.70 7.89
C PRO A 34 2.81 18.32 8.43
N CYS A 35 2.30 17.26 7.80
CA CYS A 35 2.61 15.87 8.14
C CYS A 35 4.09 15.57 7.89
N TRP A 36 4.61 15.98 6.73
CA TRP A 36 6.03 15.81 6.38
C TRP A 36 6.96 16.49 7.37
N LYS A 37 6.61 17.68 7.84
CA LYS A 37 7.39 18.36 8.88
C LYS A 37 7.52 17.52 10.16
N ILE A 38 6.44 16.92 10.64
CA ILE A 38 6.47 16.05 11.85
C ILE A 38 7.38 14.84 11.62
N ILE A 39 7.25 14.21 10.45
CA ILE A 39 8.01 13.02 10.05
C ILE A 39 9.51 13.33 9.91
N GLU A 40 9.85 14.40 9.21
CA GLU A 40 11.24 14.80 8.92
C GLU A 40 11.94 15.27 10.19
N GLN A 41 11.24 16.06 11.01
CA GLN A 41 11.77 16.57 12.28
C GLN A 41 11.71 15.55 13.41
N LYS A 42 11.12 14.37 13.18
CA LYS A 42 10.90 13.32 14.19
C LYS A 42 10.22 13.86 15.45
N ALA A 43 9.36 14.86 15.30
CA ALA A 43 8.65 15.49 16.41
C ALA A 43 7.50 14.59 16.87
N PRO A 44 7.27 14.43 18.18
CA PRO A 44 6.07 13.75 18.65
C PRO A 44 4.80 14.47 18.17
N GLY A 45 3.75 13.71 17.87
CA GLY A 45 2.49 14.27 17.41
C GLY A 45 1.62 13.28 16.65
N HIS A 46 0.51 13.79 16.14
CA HIS A 46 -0.44 13.05 15.33
C HIS A 46 -0.75 13.86 14.07
N CYS A 47 -0.74 13.22 12.91
CA CYS A 47 -1.09 13.84 11.65
C CYS A 47 -1.84 12.87 10.73
N LYS A 48 -2.58 13.43 9.77
CA LYS A 48 -3.35 12.67 8.77
C LYS A 48 -2.70 12.85 7.43
N LEU A 49 -2.08 11.79 6.92
CA LEU A 49 -1.46 11.77 5.60
C LEU A 49 -2.54 11.51 4.55
N GLN A 50 -3.00 12.58 3.90
CA GLN A 50 -4.08 12.58 2.91
C GLN A 50 -3.63 11.97 1.60
N PHE A 51 -4.51 11.21 0.95
CA PHE A 51 -4.28 10.70 -0.38
C PHE A 51 -5.55 10.73 -1.22
N THR A 52 -5.37 10.82 -2.54
CA THR A 52 -6.45 10.65 -3.51
C THR A 52 -6.34 9.28 -4.18
N ARG A 53 -7.47 8.62 -4.44
CA ARG A 53 -7.47 7.34 -5.17
C ARG A 53 -7.28 7.58 -6.66
N ALA A 54 -6.47 6.76 -7.32
CA ALA A 54 -6.30 6.89 -8.77
C ALA A 54 -7.53 6.48 -9.58
N THR A 55 -8.42 5.66 -9.01
CA THR A 55 -9.72 5.31 -9.59
C THR A 55 -10.81 5.54 -8.56
N PRO A 56 -11.57 6.63 -8.66
CA PRO A 56 -12.73 6.87 -7.81
C PRO A 56 -13.84 5.87 -8.20
N SER A 57 -14.26 5.02 -7.26
CA SER A 57 -15.45 4.21 -7.43
C SER A 57 -16.34 4.36 -6.20
N ALA A 58 -17.66 4.34 -6.42
CA ALA A 58 -18.63 4.25 -5.34
C ALA A 58 -18.58 2.82 -4.79
N ILE A 59 -17.70 2.60 -3.81
CA ILE A 59 -17.53 1.29 -3.19
C ILE A 59 -18.56 1.14 -2.06
N ALA A 60 -19.38 0.09 -2.14
CA ALA A 60 -20.33 -0.25 -1.09
C ALA A 60 -19.61 -0.65 0.21
N PHE A 61 -20.24 -0.41 1.37
CA PHE A 61 -19.74 -0.91 2.64
C PHE A 61 -19.72 -2.44 2.63
N ALA A 62 -18.64 -3.02 3.15
CA ALA A 62 -18.57 -4.46 3.37
C ALA A 62 -19.39 -4.88 4.60
N PRO A 63 -19.85 -6.14 4.65
CA PRO A 63 -20.40 -6.73 5.87
C PRO A 63 -19.42 -6.56 7.04
N LYS A 64 -19.94 -6.23 8.22
CA LYS A 64 -19.11 -5.97 9.40
C LYS A 64 -18.30 -7.21 9.80
N GLU A 65 -18.89 -8.38 9.67
CA GLU A 65 -18.33 -9.68 10.03
C GLU A 65 -17.09 -10.01 9.20
N GLU A 66 -17.10 -9.65 7.92
CA GLU A 66 -16.00 -9.84 6.98
C GLU A 66 -14.77 -9.03 7.42
N ILE A 67 -14.94 -7.71 7.60
CA ILE A 67 -13.85 -6.81 7.98
C ILE A 67 -13.36 -7.12 9.40
N SER A 68 -14.26 -7.41 10.34
CA SER A 68 -13.88 -7.78 11.71
C SER A 68 -12.97 -8.99 11.72
N ARG A 69 -13.28 -10.02 10.91
CA ARG A 69 -12.47 -11.24 10.82
C ARG A 69 -11.12 -10.99 10.16
N ALA A 70 -11.11 -10.28 9.03
CA ALA A 70 -9.89 -9.92 8.33
C ALA A 70 -8.95 -9.16 9.28
N PHE A 71 -9.49 -8.18 10.02
CA PHE A 71 -8.77 -7.40 11.00
C PHE A 71 -8.21 -8.25 12.15
N SER A 72 -9.03 -9.12 12.75
CA SER A 72 -8.58 -9.98 13.85
C SER A 72 -7.46 -10.94 13.44
N ARG A 73 -7.45 -11.42 12.19
CA ARG A 73 -6.42 -12.34 11.68
C ARG A 73 -5.20 -11.63 11.12
N TYR A 74 -5.33 -10.37 10.70
CA TYR A 74 -4.26 -9.61 10.03
C TYR A 74 -2.94 -9.63 10.80
N TYR A 75 -2.95 -9.33 12.10
CA TYR A 75 -1.72 -9.22 12.89
C TYR A 75 -1.01 -10.56 13.05
N ALA A 76 -1.76 -11.65 13.25
CA ALA A 76 -1.20 -12.99 13.34
C ALA A 76 -0.56 -13.40 12.01
N THR A 77 -1.29 -13.26 10.90
CA THR A 77 -0.78 -13.60 9.57
C THR A 77 0.43 -12.73 9.19
N ARG A 78 0.44 -11.44 9.56
CA ARG A 78 1.58 -10.57 9.33
C ARG A 78 2.81 -11.06 10.12
N ALA A 79 2.63 -11.48 11.37
CA ALA A 79 3.72 -11.95 12.23
C ALA A 79 4.33 -13.29 11.76
N ASP A 80 3.58 -14.10 11.00
CA ASP A 80 4.09 -15.37 10.43
C ASP A 80 5.20 -15.17 9.38
N PHE A 81 5.39 -13.94 8.87
CA PHE A 81 6.46 -13.65 7.92
C PHE A 81 7.78 -13.36 8.64
N PRO A 82 8.87 -14.10 8.33
CA PRO A 82 10.10 -14.09 9.12
C PRO A 82 10.95 -12.82 8.97
N THR A 83 10.68 -11.97 7.98
CA THR A 83 11.47 -10.76 7.73
C THR A 83 10.60 -9.51 7.73
N SER A 84 11.15 -8.39 8.22
CA SER A 84 10.46 -7.09 8.20
C SER A 84 10.02 -6.69 6.79
N PHE A 85 10.84 -7.00 5.78
CA PHE A 85 10.50 -6.77 4.38
C PHE A 85 9.22 -7.51 3.97
N GLN A 86 9.10 -8.80 4.27
CA GLN A 86 7.89 -9.57 3.95
C GLN A 86 6.66 -9.09 4.72
N GLN A 87 6.84 -8.66 5.98
CA GLN A 87 5.75 -8.07 6.77
C GLN A 87 5.25 -6.75 6.15
N ILE A 88 6.17 -5.92 5.65
CA ILE A 88 5.84 -4.69 4.92
C ILE A 88 5.15 -5.02 3.59
N GLU A 89 5.66 -5.98 2.82
CA GLU A 89 5.02 -6.39 1.56
C GLU A 89 3.60 -6.92 1.80
N PHE A 90 3.39 -7.70 2.86
CA PHE A 90 2.06 -8.16 3.24
C PHE A 90 1.13 -7.00 3.62
N ALA A 91 1.61 -6.05 4.43
CA ALA A 91 0.85 -4.85 4.81
C ALA A 91 0.47 -3.98 3.60
N LEU A 92 1.39 -3.80 2.65
CA LEU A 92 1.17 -3.07 1.40
C LEU A 92 0.13 -3.74 0.52
N GLN A 93 0.20 -5.07 0.38
CA GLN A 93 -0.79 -5.83 -0.38
C GLN A 93 -2.17 -5.77 0.30
N PHE A 94 -2.23 -5.82 1.64
CA PHE A 94 -3.50 -5.68 2.39
C PHE A 94 -4.12 -4.30 2.16
N PHE A 95 -3.30 -3.24 2.16
CA PHE A 95 -3.74 -1.89 1.83
C PHE A 95 -4.26 -1.77 0.40
N ASN A 96 -3.51 -2.25 -0.59
CA ASN A 96 -3.91 -2.17 -2.01
C ASN A 96 -5.22 -2.93 -2.24
N TYR A 97 -5.33 -4.14 -1.67
CA TYR A 97 -6.57 -4.91 -1.71
C TYR A 97 -7.73 -4.14 -1.06
N SER A 98 -7.48 -3.50 0.09
CA SER A 98 -8.51 -2.74 0.81
C SER A 98 -9.00 -1.53 0.02
N ILE A 99 -8.10 -0.81 -0.65
CA ILE A 99 -8.45 0.35 -1.48
C ILE A 99 -9.26 -0.06 -2.72
N ASP A 100 -8.90 -1.18 -3.33
CA ASP A 100 -9.60 -1.70 -4.52
C ASP A 100 -11.01 -2.20 -4.19
N LYS A 101 -11.24 -2.71 -2.98
CA LYS A 101 -12.45 -3.46 -2.63
C LYS A 101 -13.38 -2.78 -1.64
N TYR A 102 -12.89 -1.84 -0.83
CA TYR A 102 -13.67 -1.30 0.29
C TYR A 102 -13.62 0.24 0.36
N PRO A 103 -14.63 0.87 0.96
CA PRO A 103 -14.56 2.28 1.31
C PRO A 103 -13.55 2.46 2.44
N VAL A 104 -12.34 2.93 2.12
CA VAL A 104 -11.34 3.35 3.10
C VAL A 104 -11.37 4.85 3.32
N ARG A 105 -10.90 5.30 4.49
CA ARG A 105 -10.61 6.72 4.74
C ARG A 105 -9.53 7.20 3.78
N ASP A 106 -9.71 8.40 3.23
CA ASP A 106 -8.79 9.11 2.33
C ASP A 106 -7.50 9.62 3.03
N SER A 107 -7.21 9.12 4.23
CA SER A 107 -6.01 9.46 4.98
C SER A 107 -5.49 8.30 5.79
N LEU A 108 -4.17 8.25 5.91
CA LEU A 108 -3.45 7.42 6.85
C LEU A 108 -3.20 8.21 8.14
N ASN A 109 -3.54 7.62 9.29
CA ASN A 109 -3.22 8.23 10.58
C ASN A 109 -1.77 7.89 10.95
N PHE A 110 -0.94 8.92 11.06
CA PHE A 110 0.43 8.83 11.54
C PHE A 110 0.51 9.36 12.97
N ILE A 111 1.05 8.55 13.88
CA ILE A 111 1.25 8.91 15.28
C ILE A 111 2.71 8.68 15.62
N ARG A 112 3.37 9.68 16.20
CA ARG A 112 4.69 9.57 16.80
C ARG A 112 4.61 9.88 18.28
N SER A 113 4.99 8.91 19.10
CA SER A 113 5.03 9.04 20.55
C SER A 113 6.32 9.69 21.03
N ASN A 114 6.30 10.23 22.25
CA ASN A 114 7.47 10.88 22.87
C ASN A 114 8.67 9.93 23.06
N ASN A 115 8.42 8.62 23.17
CA ASN A 115 9.46 7.60 23.27
C ASN A 115 10.07 7.19 21.92
N GLY A 116 9.70 7.87 20.82
CA GLY A 116 10.21 7.60 19.48
C GLY A 116 9.48 6.48 18.73
N ALA A 117 8.48 5.83 19.33
CA ALA A 117 7.61 4.90 18.61
C ALA A 117 6.80 5.67 17.55
N ALA A 118 6.66 5.08 16.36
CA ALA A 118 5.92 5.68 15.25
C ALA A 118 4.94 4.65 14.70
N GLN A 119 3.72 5.06 14.38
CA GLN A 119 2.70 4.18 13.83
C GLN A 119 2.04 4.85 12.63
N LEU A 120 1.87 4.10 11.55
CA LEU A 120 1.05 4.46 10.40
C LEU A 120 -0.11 3.47 10.32
N SER A 121 -1.34 3.96 10.26
CA SER A 121 -2.53 3.11 10.20
C SER A 121 -3.56 3.60 9.19
N MET A 122 -4.31 2.65 8.65
CA MET A 122 -5.39 2.87 7.68
C MET A 122 -6.72 2.44 8.29
N THR A 123 -7.81 3.14 7.98
CA THR A 123 -9.17 2.78 8.40
C THR A 123 -10.03 2.33 7.22
N ILE A 124 -10.64 1.15 7.32
CA ILE A 124 -11.68 0.65 6.41
C ILE A 124 -13.04 0.94 7.04
N PHE A 125 -13.95 1.55 6.29
CA PHE A 125 -15.32 1.81 6.75
C PHE A 125 -16.22 0.58 6.60
N VAL A 126 -16.99 0.30 7.65
CA VAL A 126 -18.07 -0.71 7.66
C VAL A 126 -19.45 -0.07 7.74
N SER A 127 -19.52 1.23 8.00
CA SER A 127 -20.73 2.05 7.95
C SER A 127 -20.34 3.53 7.87
N ALA A 128 -21.32 4.43 7.80
CA ALA A 128 -21.09 5.88 7.79
C ALA A 128 -20.28 6.39 9.01
N ASN A 129 -20.42 5.74 10.17
CA ASN A 129 -19.83 6.16 11.44
C ASN A 129 -18.81 5.17 12.01
N GLY A 130 -18.57 4.04 11.33
CA GLY A 130 -17.82 2.91 11.88
C GLY A 130 -16.76 2.39 10.93
N GLY A 131 -15.66 1.88 11.51
CA GLY A 131 -14.58 1.28 10.74
C GLY A 131 -13.58 0.52 11.60
N TYR A 132 -12.73 -0.26 10.94
CA TYR A 132 -11.61 -0.97 11.56
C TYR A 132 -10.30 -0.35 11.08
N SER A 133 -9.35 -0.13 12.01
CA SER A 133 -8.06 0.48 11.70
C SER A 133 -6.92 -0.50 11.89
N PHE A 134 -6.11 -0.72 10.86
CA PHE A 134 -4.96 -1.65 10.90
C PHE A 134 -3.63 -0.92 10.70
N ILE A 135 -2.56 -1.49 11.25
CA ILE A 135 -1.23 -0.89 11.23
C ILE A 135 -0.49 -1.31 9.96
N LEU A 136 -0.06 -0.31 9.18
CA LEU A 136 0.80 -0.45 8.02
C LEU A 136 2.28 -0.50 8.42
N ALA A 137 2.68 0.36 9.35
CA ALA A 137 4.04 0.49 9.82
C ALA A 137 4.06 0.91 11.29
N ASP A 138 5.08 0.47 12.02
CA ASP A 138 5.28 0.65 13.46
C ASP A 138 6.68 1.21 13.79
N THR A 139 7.42 1.67 12.78
CA THR A 139 8.69 2.39 12.93
C THR A 139 8.83 3.46 11.84
N ASP A 140 9.71 4.45 12.05
CA ASP A 140 10.01 5.49 11.05
C ASP A 140 10.53 4.91 9.73
N ALA A 141 11.38 3.88 9.82
CA ALA A 141 11.98 3.25 8.66
C ALA A 141 10.91 2.53 7.83
N HIS A 142 10.05 1.74 8.49
CA HIS A 142 8.94 1.05 7.84
C HIS A 142 7.96 2.04 7.21
N PHE A 143 7.65 3.13 7.91
CA PHE A 143 6.77 4.17 7.41
C PHE A 143 7.27 4.77 6.07
N ARG A 144 8.54 5.19 6.00
CA ARG A 144 9.10 5.78 4.77
C ARG A 144 9.09 4.79 3.62
N GLN A 145 9.46 3.53 3.88
CA GLN A 145 9.42 2.47 2.88
C GLN A 145 7.99 2.19 2.39
N VAL A 146 7.00 2.22 3.28
CA VAL A 146 5.59 2.06 2.93
C VAL A 146 5.13 3.22 2.04
N VAL A 147 5.36 4.47 2.44
CA VAL A 147 4.93 5.65 1.65
C VAL A 147 5.56 5.64 0.26
N ASP A 148 6.88 5.40 0.18
CA ASP A 148 7.59 5.33 -1.10
C ASP A 148 7.04 4.21 -2.00
N ALA A 149 6.77 3.03 -1.43
CA ALA A 149 6.18 1.92 -2.15
C ALA A 149 4.74 2.20 -2.61
N LEU A 150 3.98 2.99 -1.85
CA LEU A 150 2.63 3.40 -2.24
C LEU A 150 2.63 4.44 -3.36
N GLN A 151 3.69 5.24 -3.50
CA GLN A 151 3.87 6.15 -4.63
C GLN A 151 4.28 5.40 -5.91
N HIS A 152 4.87 4.20 -5.78
CA HIS A 152 5.35 3.37 -6.87
C HIS A 152 4.75 1.96 -6.80
N PRO A 153 3.52 1.74 -7.26
CA PRO A 153 2.88 0.45 -7.14
C PRO A 153 3.70 -0.59 -7.92
N LYS A 154 4.23 -1.59 -7.22
CA LYS A 154 4.81 -2.74 -7.91
C LYS A 154 3.69 -3.41 -8.71
N ALA A 155 3.76 -3.26 -10.02
CA ALA A 155 2.90 -3.94 -10.98
C ALA A 155 3.23 -5.43 -11.01
N LYS A 156 2.81 -6.17 -9.97
CA LYS A 156 2.52 -7.60 -9.92
C LYS A 156 2.32 -7.99 -8.45
N PRO A 157 1.11 -8.42 -8.05
CA PRO A 157 0.93 -9.01 -6.74
C PRO A 157 1.86 -10.22 -6.61
N ALA A 158 2.64 -10.31 -5.53
CA ALA A 158 3.19 -11.59 -5.13
C ALA A 158 2.00 -12.52 -4.90
N THR A 159 1.84 -13.50 -5.78
CA THR A 159 0.60 -14.29 -5.92
C THR A 159 0.20 -14.98 -4.62
N HIS A 160 1.19 -15.33 -3.79
CA HIS A 160 0.97 -15.88 -2.45
C HIS A 160 0.28 -14.88 -1.50
N TYR A 161 0.83 -13.67 -1.32
CA TYR A 161 0.26 -12.69 -0.40
C TYR A 161 -1.15 -12.29 -0.81
N HIS A 162 -1.37 -12.07 -2.10
CA HIS A 162 -2.68 -11.67 -2.59
C HIS A 162 -3.75 -12.75 -2.33
N ARG A 163 -3.42 -14.03 -2.53
CA ARG A 163 -4.33 -15.15 -2.19
C ARG A 163 -4.60 -15.21 -0.69
N THR A 164 -3.57 -15.07 0.13
CA THR A 164 -3.71 -15.06 1.59
C THR A 164 -4.58 -13.90 2.05
N ILE A 165 -4.40 -12.71 1.48
CA ILE A 165 -5.22 -11.53 1.78
C ILE A 165 -6.66 -11.75 1.34
N ALA A 166 -6.90 -12.20 0.11
CA ALA A 166 -8.25 -12.50 -0.35
C ALA A 166 -8.97 -13.47 0.59
N LYS A 167 -8.29 -14.50 1.09
CA LYS A 167 -8.83 -15.43 2.10
C LYS A 167 -9.16 -14.77 3.44
N LEU A 168 -8.44 -13.73 3.86
CA LEU A 168 -8.79 -13.00 5.08
C LEU A 168 -10.19 -12.35 4.99
N PHE A 169 -10.63 -12.04 3.77
CA PHE A 169 -11.90 -11.36 3.46
C PHE A 169 -12.98 -12.28 2.85
N ALA A 170 -12.70 -13.56 2.57
CA ALA A 170 -13.58 -14.39 1.72
C ALA A 170 -14.39 -15.48 2.47
N GLU A 171 -14.65 -15.34 3.77
CA GLU A 171 -15.33 -16.37 4.59
C GLU A 171 -16.31 -15.78 5.62
#